data_AF-A0A1F5DUY6-F1
#
_entry.id   AF-A0A1F5DUY6-F1
#
_cell.length_a   1.000
_cell.length_b   1.000
_cell.length_c   1.000
_cell.angle_alpha   90.00
_cell.angle_beta   90.00
_cell.angle_gamma   90.00
#
_symmetry.space_group_name_H-M   'P 1'
#
loop_
_entity.id
_entity.type
_entity.pdbx_description
1 polymer ?
#
loop_
_entity_poly.entity_id
_entity_poly.type
_entity_poly.pdbx_seq_one_letter_code
_entity_poly.pdbx_strand_id
1 'polypeptide(L)' 'MDPVGFFNSPEFLRSMFIWLPSFIIWSLFWKGYALWRAARNSQKGWFVFLLVVNTLGVLEILYLSLFQKNRQSK' A
#
# COMPACT_ATOMS: atom_id res chain seq x y z
N MET A 1 2.79 -10.13 37.52
CA MET A 1 3.34 -9.50 36.30
C MET A 1 2.63 -8.19 36.11
N ASP A 2 3.32 -7.10 36.37
CA ASP A 2 2.83 -5.77 36.07
C ASP A 2 2.81 -5.58 34.53
N PRO A 3 1.66 -5.24 33.94
CA PRO A 3 1.53 -5.17 32.49
C PRO A 3 2.40 -4.06 31.90
N VAL A 4 2.72 -3.02 32.68
CA VAL A 4 3.49 -1.85 32.22
C VAL A 4 4.99 -2.16 32.10
N GLY A 5 5.56 -2.95 33.03
CA GLY A 5 6.96 -3.38 32.96
C GLY A 5 7.25 -4.35 31.83
N PHE A 6 6.26 -5.14 31.40
CA PHE A 6 6.38 -6.05 30.26
C PHE A 6 6.69 -5.30 28.94
N PHE A 7 5.99 -4.20 28.66
CA PHE A 7 6.17 -3.44 27.42
C PHE A 7 7.51 -2.69 27.35
N ASN A 8 8.09 -2.31 28.49
CA ASN A 8 9.42 -1.68 28.57
C ASN A 8 10.57 -2.68 28.68
N SER A 9 10.29 -3.98 28.61
CA SER A 9 11.32 -5.00 28.68
C SER A 9 12.12 -5.13 27.37
N PRO A 10 13.45 -5.37 27.44
CA PRO A 10 14.27 -5.56 26.24
C PRO A 10 13.84 -6.78 25.41
N GLU A 11 13.22 -7.78 26.04
CA GLU A 11 12.67 -8.97 25.39
C GLU A 11 11.47 -8.65 24.47
N PHE A 12 10.59 -7.74 24.91
CA PHE A 12 9.45 -7.28 24.11
C PHE A 12 9.92 -6.50 22.88
N LEU A 13 10.88 -5.58 23.06
CA LEU A 13 11.46 -4.81 21.96
C LEU A 13 12.18 -5.73 20.96
N ARG A 14 12.97 -6.70 21.43
CA ARG A 14 13.62 -7.71 20.58
C ARG A 14 12.60 -8.49 19.75
N SER A 15 11.49 -8.89 20.37
CA SER A 15 10.41 -9.60 19.68
C SER A 15 9.84 -8.74 18.54
N MET A 16 9.51 -7.48 18.79
CA MET A 16 9.04 -6.57 17.74
C MET A 16 10.01 -6.48 16.57
N PHE A 17 11.31 -6.25 16.83
CA PHE A 17 12.31 -6.13 15.77
C PHE A 17 12.51 -7.40 14.93
N ILE A 18 12.22 -8.59 15.47
CA ILE A 18 12.33 -9.86 14.74
C ILE A 18 11.09 -10.12 13.88
N TRP A 19 9.90 -9.79 14.38
CA TRP A 19 8.64 -10.09 13.69
C TRP A 19 8.23 -9.03 12.65
N LEU A 20 8.56 -7.76 12.89
CA LEU A 20 8.19 -6.62 12.00
C LEU A 20 8.69 -6.78 10.56
N PRO A 21 9.97 -7.15 10.29
CA PRO A 21 10.50 -7.28 8.93
C PRO A 21 9.80 -8.38 8.14
N SER A 22 9.50 -9.52 8.77
CA SER A 22 8.78 -10.62 8.14
C SER A 22 7.40 -10.21 7.66
N PHE A 23 6.67 -9.45 8.48
CA PHE A 23 5.37 -8.91 8.09
C PHE A 23 5.47 -7.88 6.95
N ILE A 24 6.49 -7.02 6.97
CA ILE A 24 6.73 -6.05 5.90
C ILE A 24 7.02 -6.77 4.59
N ILE A 25 7.95 -7.73 4.59
CA ILE A 25 8.34 -8.47 3.38
C ILE A 25 7.15 -9.25 2.84
N TRP A 26 6.39 -9.92 3.71
CA TRP A 26 5.17 -10.62 3.32
C TRP A 26 4.15 -9.67 2.67
N SER A 27 3.90 -8.51 3.28
CA SER A 27 2.97 -7.51 2.74
C SER A 27 3.46 -6.90 1.42
N LEU A 28 4.75 -6.60 1.31
CA LEU A 28 5.36 -6.10 0.08
C LEU A 28 5.30 -7.15 -1.03
N PHE A 29 5.50 -8.43 -0.70
CA PHE A 29 5.46 -9.52 -1.68
C PHE A 29 4.08 -9.62 -2.31
N TRP A 30 3.01 -9.64 -1.51
CA TRP A 30 1.64 -9.65 -2.02
C TRP A 30 1.28 -8.38 -2.80
N LYS A 31 1.71 -7.20 -2.32
CA LYS A 31 1.50 -5.92 -3.03
C LYS A 31 2.24 -5.86 -4.37
N GLY A 32 3.50 -6.29 -4.39
CA GLY A 32 4.34 -6.33 -5.58
C GLY A 32 3.88 -7.37 -6.60
N TYR A 33 3.43 -8.55 -6.12
CA TYR A 33 2.87 -9.59 -6.98
C TYR A 33 1.56 -9.13 -7.65
N ALA A 34 0.69 -8.46 -6.89
CA ALA A 34 -0.53 -7.87 -7.44
C ALA A 34 -0.19 -6.78 -8.49
N LEU A 35 0.87 -5.98 -8.26
CA LEU A 35 1.32 -4.94 -9.20
C LEU A 35 1.93 -5.55 -10.48
N TRP A 36 2.77 -6.58 -10.35
CA TRP A 36 3.33 -7.31 -11.49
C TRP A 36 2.22 -7.87 -12.36
N ARG A 37 1.23 -8.52 -11.73
CA ARG A 37 0.10 -9.14 -12.45
C ARG A 37 -0.76 -8.10 -13.16
N ALA A 38 -0.97 -6.93 -12.53
CA ALA A 38 -1.67 -5.81 -13.14
C ALA A 38 -0.94 -5.24 -14.37
N ALA A 39 0.38 -5.05 -14.26
CA ALA A 39 1.22 -4.54 -15.33
C ALA A 39 1.31 -5.51 -16.52
N ARG A 40 1.43 -6.82 -16.26
CA ARG A 40 1.60 -7.83 -17.31
C ARG A 40 0.32 -8.10 -18.10
N ASN A 41 -0.85 -7.97 -17.49
CA ASN A 41 -2.13 -8.33 -18.13
C ASN A 41 -2.88 -7.13 -18.73
N SER A 42 -2.27 -5.94 -18.80
CA SER A 42 -2.92 -4.67 -19.22
C SER A 42 -4.26 -4.40 -18.51
N GLN A 43 -4.47 -4.99 -17.33
CA GLN A 43 -5.67 -4.79 -16.53
C GLN A 43 -5.52 -3.50 -15.74
N LYS A 44 -5.78 -2.39 -16.43
CA LYS A 44 -5.74 -1.01 -15.91
C LYS A 44 -6.46 -0.89 -14.56
N GLY A 45 -7.55 -1.65 -14.34
CA GLY A 45 -8.30 -1.68 -13.07
C GLY A 45 -7.49 -2.13 -11.85
N TRP A 46 -6.67 -3.17 -11.96
CA TRP A 46 -5.86 -3.66 -10.83
C TRP A 46 -4.64 -2.77 -10.55
N PHE A 47 -4.07 -2.17 -11.61
CA PHE A 47 -3.00 -1.18 -11.48
C PHE A 47 -3.52 0.09 -10.78
N VAL A 48 -4.71 0.55 -11.18
CA VAL A 48 -5.40 1.68 -10.55
C VAL A 48 -5.81 1.35 -9.11
N PHE A 49 -6.33 0.16 -8.81
CA PHE A 49 -6.69 -0.21 -7.43
C PHE A 49 -5.48 -0.22 -6.48
N LEU A 50 -4.36 -0.81 -6.93
CA LEU A 50 -3.11 -0.80 -6.15
C LEU A 50 -2.48 0.58 -6.05
N LEU A 51 -2.59 1.41 -7.08
CA LEU A 51 -2.26 2.83 -7.00
C LEU A 51 -3.15 3.48 -5.94
N VAL A 52 -4.47 3.49 -6.09
CA VAL A 52 -5.43 4.12 -5.17
C VAL A 52 -5.24 3.70 -3.70
N VAL A 53 -4.97 2.43 -3.44
CA VAL A 53 -4.64 1.93 -2.08
C VAL A 53 -3.31 2.49 -1.56
N ASN A 54 -2.29 2.61 -2.40
CA ASN A 54 -1.03 3.28 -2.03
C ASN A 54 -1.13 4.81 -2.11
N THR A 55 -2.14 5.34 -2.79
CA THR A 55 -2.24 6.72 -3.22
C THR A 55 -3.60 7.30 -2.92
N LEU A 56 -4.13 7.13 -1.72
CA LEU A 56 -5.27 7.93 -1.26
C LEU A 56 -5.04 9.45 -1.51
N GLY A 57 -3.79 9.91 -1.68
CA GLY A 57 -3.44 11.23 -2.23
C GLY A 57 -3.23 11.39 -3.76
N VAL A 58 -2.89 10.35 -4.55
CA VAL A 58 -2.82 10.47 -6.04
C VAL A 58 -4.19 10.27 -6.69
N LEU A 59 -5.16 9.67 -5.97
CA LEU A 59 -6.55 9.56 -6.41
C LEU A 59 -7.13 10.93 -6.79
N GLU A 60 -6.79 12.00 -6.06
CA GLU A 60 -7.19 13.38 -6.38
C GLU A 60 -6.58 13.88 -7.70
N ILE A 61 -5.28 13.65 -7.91
CA ILE A 61 -4.57 14.09 -9.12
C ILE A 61 -5.08 13.34 -10.35
N LEU A 62 -5.36 12.04 -10.21
CA LEU A 62 -5.91 11.22 -11.30
C LEU A 62 -7.38 11.56 -11.58
N TYR A 63 -8.18 11.89 -10.55
CA TYR A 63 -9.55 12.37 -10.74
C TYR A 63 -9.54 13.70 -11.52
N LEU A 64 -8.65 14.63 -11.18
CA LEU A 64 -8.44 15.85 -11.97
C LEU A 64 -8.02 15.56 -13.42
N SER A 65 -7.17 14.55 -13.65
CA SER A 65 -6.72 14.20 -15.01
C SER A 65 -7.78 13.48 -15.84
N LEU A 66 -8.55 12.56 -15.25
CA LEU A 66 -9.62 11.80 -15.92
C LEU A 66 -10.91 12.63 -16.08
N PHE A 67 -11.17 13.57 -15.17
CA PHE A 67 -12.33 14.45 -15.22
C PHE A 67 -12.13 15.69 -16.10
N GLN A 68 -10.96 15.83 -16.75
CA GLN A 68 -10.81 16.73 -17.91
C GLN A 68 -11.45 16.15 -19.19
N LYS A 69 -12.63 15.55 -19.04
CA LYS A 69 -13.47 15.16 -20.17
C LYS A 69 -14.06 16.42 -20.80
N ASN A 70 -13.45 16.80 -21.92
CA ASN A 70 -14.11 17.44 -23.06
C ASN A 70 -14.91 18.71 -22.74
N ARG A 71 -14.22 19.84 -22.58
CA ARG A 71 -14.81 21.07 -23.12
C ARG A 71 -14.80 20.94 -24.63
N GLN A 72 -15.96 20.57 -25.14
CA GLN A 72 -16.30 20.49 -26.54
C GLN A 72 -15.77 21.70 -27.31
N SER A 73 -15.21 21.38 -28.47
CA SER A 73 -15.19 22.23 -29.65
C SER A 73 -16.47 23.07 -29.75
N LYS A 74 -16.29 24.38 -29.79
CA LYS A 74 -16.74 25.16 -30.94
C LYS A 74 -15.74 26.29 -31.21
#